data_AF-A0A5D0M9Q8-F1
#
_entry.id   AF-A0A5D0M9Q8-F1
#
_cell.length_a   1.000
_cell.length_b   1.000
_cell.length_c   1.000
_cell.angle_alpha   90.00
_cell.angle_beta   90.00
_cell.angle_gamma   90.00
#
_symmetry.space_group_name_H-M   'P 1'
#
loop_
_entity.id
_entity.type
_entity.pdbx_description
1 polymer ?
#
loop_
_entity_poly.entity_id
_entity_poly.type
_entity_poly.pdbx_seq_one_letter_code
_entity_poly.pdbx_strand_id
1 'polypeptide(L)'
;MKIIDEFLNKVFSKRRNMKLNTFIADDNIYYLERLERIADSIDKIKLVGRARDGKEALTQIRKEKPELLIIDVEMPKMNGLELIKKLDYNPYIILCTGSFYHFDEIQDVDCLLKPVLKEEIEEKIEKIYNLYREKAIN
;
A
#
# COMPACT_ATOMS: atom_id res chain seq x y z
N MET A 1 -21.37 -24.46 15.59
CA MET A 1 -20.78 -24.21 14.25
C MET A 1 -21.49 -23.09 13.51
N LYS A 2 -22.75 -23.22 13.04
CA LYS A 2 -23.43 -22.19 12.21
C LYS A 2 -23.35 -20.73 12.69
N ILE A 3 -23.47 -20.44 13.99
CA ILE A 3 -23.46 -19.07 14.52
C ILE A 3 -22.07 -18.42 14.41
N ILE A 4 -21.00 -19.19 14.60
CA ILE A 4 -19.63 -18.71 14.47
C ILE A 4 -19.33 -18.43 12.99
N ASP A 5 -19.76 -19.31 12.09
CA ASP A 5 -19.58 -19.14 10.65
C ASP A 5 -20.31 -17.89 10.13
N GLU A 6 -21.52 -17.63 10.62
CA GLU A 6 -22.30 -16.44 10.26
C GLU A 6 -21.67 -15.13 10.78
N PHE A 7 -21.19 -15.14 12.03
CA PHE A 7 -20.47 -14.01 12.62
C PHE A 7 -19.17 -13.71 11.86
N LEU A 8 -18.36 -14.74 11.59
CA LEU A 8 -17.13 -14.62 10.82
C LEU A 8 -17.42 -14.08 9.42
N ASN A 9 -18.40 -14.64 8.70
CA ASN A 9 -18.81 -14.15 7.39
C ASN A 9 -19.24 -12.67 7.40
N LYS A 10 -19.94 -12.23 8.45
CA LYS A 10 -20.34 -10.83 8.61
C LYS A 10 -19.13 -9.91 8.85
N VAL A 11 -18.18 -10.32 9.69
CA VAL A 11 -16.93 -9.60 9.95
C VAL A 11 -16.08 -9.52 8.66
N PHE A 12 -15.94 -10.63 7.94
CA PHE A 12 -15.22 -10.68 6.66
C PHE A 12 -15.86 -9.84 5.58
N SER A 13 -17.19 -9.87 5.47
CA SER A 13 -17.93 -9.04 4.53
C SER A 13 -17.75 -7.55 4.84
N LYS A 14 -17.76 -7.17 6.13
CA LYS A 14 -17.49 -5.80 6.55
C LYS A 14 -16.07 -5.36 6.21
N ARG A 15 -15.05 -6.19 6.47
CA ARG A 15 -13.67 -5.86 6.11
C ARG A 15 -13.45 -5.74 4.60
N ARG A 16 -14.04 -6.62 3.77
CA ARG A 16 -13.97 -6.50 2.29
C ARG A 16 -14.52 -5.19 1.74
N ASN A 17 -15.48 -4.60 2.43
CA ASN A 17 -16.11 -3.34 2.02
C ASN A 17 -15.42 -2.11 2.64
N MET A 18 -14.37 -2.31 3.45
CA MET A 18 -13.68 -1.21 4.13
C MET A 18 -12.49 -0.79 3.29
N LYS A 19 -12.44 0.50 2.95
CA LYS A 19 -11.33 1.08 2.18
C LYS A 19 -10.04 1.03 3.01
N LEU A 20 -8.93 0.65 2.39
CA LEU A 20 -7.60 0.73 2.98
C LEU A 20 -7.16 2.20 3.00
N ASN A 21 -6.72 2.68 4.16
CA ASN A 21 -6.05 3.98 4.22
C ASN A 21 -4.70 3.88 3.49
N THR A 22 -4.55 4.60 2.39
CA THR A 22 -3.40 4.50 1.50
C THR A 22 -2.62 5.81 1.45
N PHE A 23 -1.29 5.72 1.49
CA PHE A 23 -0.40 6.85 1.27
C PHE A 23 0.45 6.59 0.03
N ILE A 24 0.66 7.62 -0.79
CA ILE A 24 1.46 7.52 -2.00
C ILE A 24 2.69 8.44 -1.94
N ALA A 25 3.81 8.03 -2.50
CA ALA A 25 4.99 8.89 -2.58
C ALA A 25 5.74 8.68 -3.90
N ASP A 26 6.00 9.77 -4.62
CA ASP A 26 6.74 9.78 -5.88
C ASP A 26 7.24 11.22 -6.12
N ASP A 27 8.51 11.39 -6.50
CA ASP A 27 9.09 12.72 -6.71
C ASP A 27 8.58 13.38 -8.01
N ASN A 28 8.18 12.54 -8.96
CA ASN A 28 7.63 12.95 -10.24
C ASN A 28 6.12 13.19 -10.12
N ILE A 29 5.75 14.46 -10.29
CA ILE A 29 4.36 14.92 -10.15
C ILE A 29 3.39 14.20 -11.09
N TYR A 30 3.81 13.82 -12.30
CA TYR A 30 2.94 13.14 -13.26
C TYR A 30 2.62 11.71 -12.83
N TYR A 31 3.58 11.01 -12.22
CA TYR A 31 3.34 9.68 -11.65
C TYR A 31 2.48 9.78 -10.40
N LEU A 32 2.72 10.77 -9.53
CA LEU A 32 1.90 11.01 -8.35
C LEU A 32 0.43 11.25 -8.72
N GLU A 33 0.16 12.17 -9.66
CA GLU A 33 -1.20 12.44 -10.14
C GLU A 33 -1.85 11.24 -10.84
N ARG A 34 -1.06 10.41 -11.54
CA ARG A 34 -1.56 9.17 -12.12
C ARG A 34 -1.97 8.19 -11.02
N LEU A 35 -1.15 8.01 -9.98
CA LEU A 35 -1.47 7.16 -8.84
C LEU A 35 -2.71 7.66 -8.10
N GLU A 36 -2.89 8.96 -7.95
CA GLU A 36 -4.11 9.55 -7.37
C GLU A 36 -5.35 9.19 -8.18
N ARG A 37 -5.31 9.35 -9.51
CA ARG A 37 -6.43 8.98 -10.40
C ARG A 37 -6.74 7.49 -10.34
N ILE A 38 -5.70 6.65 -10.27
CA ILE A 38 -5.90 5.20 -10.10
C ILE A 38 -6.55 4.91 -8.75
N ALA A 39 -6.02 5.48 -7.66
CA ALA A 39 -6.51 5.30 -6.30
C ALA A 39 -7.97 5.75 -6.15
N ASP A 40 -8.35 6.88 -6.72
CA ASP A 40 -9.73 7.39 -6.71
C ASP A 40 -10.69 6.46 -7.47
N SER A 41 -10.20 5.78 -8.51
CA SER A 41 -10.98 4.81 -9.28
C SER A 41 -11.13 3.43 -8.64
N ILE A 42 -10.46 3.17 -7.52
CA ILE A 42 -10.49 1.89 -6.80
C ILE A 42 -11.29 2.09 -5.52
N ASP A 43 -12.50 1.53 -5.46
CA ASP A 43 -13.40 1.67 -4.30
C ASP A 43 -12.80 1.17 -2.98
N LYS A 44 -11.79 0.30 -3.05
CA LYS A 44 -11.08 -0.28 -1.90
C LYS A 44 -9.95 0.62 -1.37
N ILE A 45 -9.66 1.75 -2.00
CA ILE A 45 -8.62 2.69 -1.55
C ILE A 45 -9.25 3.96 -0.99
N LYS A 46 -8.72 4.42 0.13
CA LYS A 46 -8.93 5.77 0.65
C LYS A 46 -7.57 6.45 0.76
N LEU A 47 -7.31 7.42 -0.12
CA LEU A 47 -6.07 8.18 -0.08
C LEU A 47 -6.05 9.08 1.17
N VAL A 48 -5.04 8.94 2.03
CA VAL A 48 -4.88 9.73 3.27
C VAL A 48 -3.74 10.73 3.21
N GLY A 49 -2.89 10.65 2.19
CA GLY A 49 -1.80 11.61 2.00
C GLY A 49 -0.94 11.29 0.80
N ARG A 50 -0.09 12.26 0.46
CA ARG A 50 0.92 12.15 -0.60
C ARG A 50 2.16 12.95 -0.24
N ALA A 51 3.31 12.54 -0.79
CA ALA A 51 4.55 13.29 -0.67
C ALA A 51 5.41 13.16 -1.93
N ARG A 52 6.38 14.08 -2.08
CA ARG A 52 7.32 14.11 -3.22
C ARG A 52 8.77 13.84 -2.83
N ASP A 53 9.02 13.56 -1.55
CA ASP A 53 10.33 13.17 -1.05
C ASP A 53 10.19 12.23 0.15
N GLY A 54 11.20 11.38 0.38
CA GLY A 54 11.09 10.35 1.42
C GLY A 54 11.10 10.88 2.86
N LYS A 55 11.65 12.08 3.11
CA LYS A 55 11.63 12.67 4.46
C LYS A 55 10.25 13.18 4.82
N GLU A 56 9.62 13.91 3.91
CA GLU A 56 8.24 14.35 4.04
C GLU A 56 7.29 13.15 4.16
N ALA A 57 7.46 12.15 3.28
CA ALA A 57 6.68 10.92 3.30
C ALA A 57 6.78 10.22 4.67
N LEU A 58 7.99 9.99 5.19
CA LEU A 58 8.19 9.35 6.49
C LEU A 58 7.48 10.10 7.64
N THR A 59 7.57 11.43 7.66
CA THR A 59 6.89 12.24 8.69
C THR A 59 5.37 12.09 8.61
N GLN A 60 4.79 12.17 7.41
CA GLN A 60 3.33 12.04 7.25
C GLN A 60 2.86 10.60 7.52
N ILE A 61 3.58 9.59 7.03
CA ILE A 61 3.26 8.17 7.25
C ILE A 61 3.25 7.84 8.75
N ARG A 62 4.22 8.34 9.53
CA ARG A 62 4.23 8.13 10.99
C ARG A 62 3.05 8.77 11.70
N LYS A 63 2.54 9.88 11.18
CA LYS A 63 1.37 10.60 11.73
C LYS A 63 0.05 9.92 11.36
N GLU A 64 -0.13 9.60 10.09
CA GLU A 64 -1.39 9.08 9.55
C GLU A 64 -1.53 7.56 9.71
N LYS A 65 -0.42 6.84 9.93
CA LYS A 65 -0.34 5.37 10.06
C LYS A 65 -1.21 4.64 9.00
N PRO A 66 -1.00 4.90 7.69
CA PRO A 66 -1.72 4.24 6.61
C PRO A 66 -1.50 2.72 6.63
N GLU A 67 -2.50 1.97 6.15
CA GLU A 67 -2.48 0.51 6.04
C GLU A 67 -1.75 0.05 4.77
N LEU A 68 -1.75 0.87 3.72
CA LEU A 68 -1.09 0.61 2.44
C LEU A 68 -0.19 1.79 2.05
N LEU A 69 1.03 1.48 1.64
CA LEU A 69 1.98 2.40 1.06
C LEU A 69 2.21 2.05 -0.40
N ILE A 70 2.12 3.04 -1.29
CA ILE A 70 2.54 2.91 -2.70
C ILE A 70 3.66 3.92 -2.94
N ILE A 71 4.90 3.46 -2.95
CA ILE A 71 6.07 4.33 -2.80
C ILE A 71 7.07 4.09 -3.93
N ASP A 72 7.54 5.17 -4.53
CA ASP A 72 8.66 5.14 -5.44
C ASP A 72 9.99 4.84 -4.72
N VAL A 73 10.86 4.08 -5.37
CA VAL A 73 12.20 3.80 -4.84
C VAL A 73 13.09 5.04 -4.90
N GLU A 74 13.09 5.77 -6.01
CA GLU A 74 14.04 6.83 -6.34
C GLU A 74 13.52 8.22 -5.98
N MET A 75 13.50 8.53 -4.68
CA MET A 75 13.08 9.86 -4.19
C MET A 75 14.24 10.68 -3.63
N PRO A 76 14.18 12.03 -3.73
CA PRO A 76 15.17 12.91 -3.12
C PRO A 76 15.11 12.88 -1.58
N LYS A 77 16.19 13.32 -0.95
CA LYS A 77 16.39 13.45 0.52
C LYS A 77 16.39 12.14 1.32
N MET A 78 15.61 11.15 0.91
CA MET A 78 15.54 9.79 1.44
C MET A 78 14.85 8.92 0.38
N ASN A 79 15.44 7.78 0.05
CA ASN A 79 14.85 6.87 -0.92
C ASN A 79 13.76 5.97 -0.28
N GLY A 80 12.94 5.32 -1.10
CA GLY A 80 11.83 4.49 -0.61
C GLY A 80 12.27 3.34 0.30
N LEU A 81 13.42 2.73 0.04
CA LEU A 81 13.94 1.62 0.86
C LEU A 81 14.41 2.08 2.23
N GLU A 82 15.12 3.21 2.29
CA GLU A 82 15.54 3.85 3.54
C GLU A 82 14.33 4.26 4.38
N LEU A 83 13.26 4.76 3.74
CA LEU A 83 12.01 5.08 4.39
C LEU A 83 11.40 3.84 5.05
N ILE A 84 11.26 2.75 4.30
CA ILE A 84 10.67 1.50 4.80
C ILE A 84 11.45 0.96 6.00
N LYS A 85 12.79 0.94 5.92
CA LYS A 85 13.67 0.52 7.04
C LYS A 85 13.52 1.36 8.31
N LYS A 86 12.93 2.56 8.22
CA LYS A 86 12.70 3.48 9.35
C LYS A 86 11.27 3.42 9.91
N LEU A 87 10.39 2.60 9.35
CA LEU A 87 9.05 2.40 9.87
C LEU A 87 9.10 1.59 11.17
N ASP A 88 8.24 1.97 12.11
CA ASP A 88 8.05 1.36 13.42
C ASP A 88 6.79 0.47 13.50
N TYR A 89 6.17 0.24 12.34
CA TYR A 89 4.98 -0.57 12.16
C TYR A 89 4.99 -1.19 10.75
N ASN A 90 4.13 -2.17 10.51
CA ASN A 90 4.15 -2.98 9.29
C ASN A 90 2.92 -2.71 8.42
N PRO A 91 2.89 -1.63 7.61
CA PRO A 91 1.90 -1.48 6.55
C PRO A 91 2.17 -2.46 5.41
N TYR A 92 1.20 -2.66 4.53
CA TYR A 92 1.46 -3.26 3.23
C TYR A 92 2.21 -2.26 2.35
N ILE A 93 3.18 -2.75 1.59
CA ILE A 93 4.06 -1.90 0.78
C ILE A 93 4.04 -2.41 -0.65
N ILE A 94 3.70 -1.50 -1.57
CA ILE A 94 3.88 -1.65 -3.01
C ILE A 94 4.98 -0.66 -3.40
N LEU A 95 6.14 -1.17 -3.80
CA LEU A 95 7.19 -0.37 -4.39
C LEU A 95 6.90 -0.15 -5.88
N CYS A 96 7.03 1.09 -6.33
CA CYS A 96 7.01 1.45 -7.73
C CYS A 96 8.43 1.83 -8.17
N THR A 97 8.88 1.36 -9.32
CA THR A 97 10.25 1.63 -9.78
C THR A 97 10.37 1.62 -11.30
N GLY A 98 11.24 2.45 -11.86
CA GLY A 98 11.60 2.41 -13.29
C GLY A 98 12.60 1.30 -13.65
N SER A 99 13.22 0.67 -12.65
CA SER A 99 14.29 -0.33 -12.82
C SER A 99 14.01 -1.60 -12.02
N PHE A 100 14.56 -2.73 -12.46
CA PHE A 100 14.54 -3.98 -11.70
C PHE A 100 15.48 -3.87 -10.50
N TYR A 101 14.91 -3.78 -9.31
CA TYR A 101 15.65 -3.87 -8.05
C TYR A 101 15.45 -5.27 -7.46
N HIS A 102 16.53 -5.84 -6.92
CA HIS A 102 16.46 -7.05 -6.10
C HIS A 102 16.43 -6.62 -4.63
N PHE A 103 15.35 -6.97 -3.92
CA PHE A 103 15.10 -6.50 -2.56
C PHE A 103 15.24 -7.61 -1.52
N ASP A 104 16.34 -8.36 -1.56
CA ASP A 104 16.56 -9.53 -0.68
C ASP A 104 16.49 -9.19 0.82
N GLU A 105 16.71 -7.93 1.18
CA GLU A 105 16.71 -7.45 2.56
C GLU A 105 15.33 -7.03 3.10
N ILE A 106 14.31 -6.84 2.24
CA ILE A 106 12.99 -6.36 2.67
C ILE A 106 11.93 -7.43 2.39
N GLN A 107 11.51 -8.11 3.45
CA GLN A 107 10.43 -9.10 3.38
C GLN A 107 9.08 -8.42 3.17
N ASP A 108 8.16 -9.15 2.53
CA ASP A 108 6.74 -8.78 2.37
C ASP A 108 6.47 -7.46 1.62
N VAL A 109 7.31 -7.17 0.61
CA VAL A 109 7.10 -6.03 -0.30
C VAL A 109 6.70 -6.53 -1.68
N ASP A 110 5.59 -6.02 -2.21
CA ASP A 110 5.23 -6.18 -3.61
C ASP A 110 5.93 -5.10 -4.45
N CYS A 111 6.35 -5.43 -5.66
CA CYS A 111 7.04 -4.50 -6.57
C CYS A 111 6.31 -4.42 -7.91
N LEU A 112 6.11 -3.20 -8.40
CA LEU A 112 5.53 -2.90 -9.71
C LEU A 112 6.50 -2.03 -10.52
N LEU A 113 6.66 -2.38 -11.79
CA LEU A 113 7.45 -1.56 -12.72
C LEU A 113 6.61 -0.41 -13.25
N LYS A 114 7.23 0.77 -13.37
CA LYS A 114 6.62 1.90 -14.07
C LYS A 114 6.58 1.61 -15.58
N PRO A 115 5.47 1.94 -16.29
CA PRO A 115 4.27 2.62 -15.79
C PRO A 115 3.30 1.66 -15.07
N VAL A 116 2.91 2.03 -13.85
CA VAL A 116 1.96 1.25 -13.05
C VAL A 116 0.55 1.31 -13.66
N LEU A 117 -0.07 0.14 -13.77
CA LEU A 117 -1.44 -0.05 -14.23
C LEU A 117 -2.40 -0.23 -13.05
N LYS A 118 -3.68 0.04 -13.30
CA LYS A 118 -4.73 -0.06 -12.28
C LYS A 118 -4.88 -1.50 -11.81
N GLU A 119 -4.91 -2.42 -12.77
CA GLU A 119 -5.17 -3.85 -12.58
C GLU A 119 -4.08 -4.48 -11.71
N GLU A 120 -2.84 -4.01 -11.82
CA GLU A 120 -1.73 -4.46 -10.98
C GLU A 120 -1.93 -4.08 -9.50
N ILE A 121 -2.38 -2.85 -9.24
CA ILE A 121 -2.70 -2.40 -7.88
C ILE A 121 -3.90 -3.16 -7.33
N GLU A 122 -4.94 -3.38 -8.15
CA GLU A 122 -6.11 -4.18 -7.76
C GLU A 122 -5.72 -5.61 -7.38
N GLU A 123 -4.85 -6.26 -8.15
CA GLU A 123 -4.33 -7.59 -7.84
C GLU A 123 -3.64 -7.64 -6.48
N LYS A 124 -2.78 -6.66 -6.17
CA LYS A 124 -2.09 -6.59 -4.86
C LYS A 124 -3.08 -6.33 -3.73
N ILE A 125 -4.10 -5.50 -3.95
CA ILE A 125 -5.16 -5.26 -2.97
C ILE A 125 -5.97 -6.53 -2.69
N GLU A 126 -6.33 -7.33 -3.71
CA GLU A 126 -7.01 -8.60 -3.48
C GLU A 126 -6.17 -9.57 -2.64
N LYS A 127 -4.85 -9.62 -2.90
CA LYS A 127 -3.91 -10.41 -2.09
C LYS A 127 -3.93 -9.97 -0.62
N ILE A 128 -3.95 -8.66 -0.35
CA ILE A 128 -4.08 -8.11 1.01
C ILE A 128 -5.37 -8.58 1.70
N TYR A 129 -6.52 -8.49 1.04
CA TYR A 129 -7.79 -8.95 1.61
C TYR A 129 -7.83 -10.46 1.84
N ASN A 130 -7.14 -11.25 1.01
CA ASN A 130 -7.00 -12.70 1.21
C ASN A 130 -6.19 -13.01 2.46
N LEU A 131 -5.07 -12.32 2.68
CA LEU A 131 -4.25 -12.48 3.89
C LEU A 131 -5.03 -12.11 5.17
N TYR A 132 -5.87 -11.07 5.11
CA TYR A 132 -6.77 -10.74 6.22
C TYR A 132 -7.81 -11.82 6.53
N ARG A 133 -8.24 -12.61 5.53
CA ARG A 133 -9.10 -13.76 5.78
C ARG A 133 -8.38 -14.87 6.51
N GLU A 134 -7.21 -15.26 6.02
CA GLU A 134 -6.42 -16.36 6.60
C GLU A 134 -6.05 -16.08 8.06
N LYS A 135 -5.61 -14.85 8.38
CA LYS A 135 -5.24 -14.44 9.75
C LYS A 135 -6.40 -14.40 10.76
N ALA A 136 -7.64 -14.42 10.30
CA ALA A 136 -8.81 -14.36 11.18
C ALA A 136 -9.54 -15.70 11.29
N ILE A 137 -9.11 -16.69 10.50
CA ILE A 137 -9.56 -18.08 10.61
C ILE A 137 -8.61 -18.88 11.52
N ASN A 138 -7.32 -18.50 11.56
CA ASN A 138 -6.31 -19.02 12.48
C ASN A 138 -6.27 -18.22 13.79
#